data_AF-A0A957IMJ8-F1
#
_entry.id   AF-A0A957IMJ8-F1
#
_cell.length_a   1.000
_cell.length_b   1.000
_cell.length_c   1.000
_cell.angle_alpha   90.00
_cell.angle_beta   90.00
_cell.angle_gamma   90.00
#
_symmetry.space_group_name_H-M   'P 1'
#
loop_
_entity.id
_entity.type
_entity.pdbx_description
1 polymer ?
#
loop_
_entity_poly.entity_id
_entity_poly.type
_entity_poly.pdbx_seq_one_letter_code
_entity_poly.pdbx_strand_id
1 'polypeptide(L)'
;VHEGGTFITIEGPRFSTKGESNTFRQWGMSLIGMTTSPEAYLAAEAEIAYAVMAHVTDYDVWHESEEPVTVEAVVRVLQRNTELAQRALSYLVQHMETWAGDYPAHHTLKDSLITEPGKIPPQVKAELAPLVGHYLT
;
A
#
# COMPACT_ATOMS: atom_id res chain seq x y z
N VAL A 1 -5.66 12.03 13.34
CA VAL A 1 -5.83 11.13 12.18
C VAL A 1 -6.05 12.03 10.98
N HIS A 2 -5.36 11.77 9.87
CA HIS A 2 -5.52 12.51 8.62
C HIS A 2 -6.19 11.58 7.60
N GLU A 3 -7.16 12.09 6.86
CA GLU A 3 -7.81 11.37 5.77
C GLU A 3 -7.15 11.73 4.44
N GLY A 4 -6.82 10.71 3.65
CA GLY A 4 -6.16 10.87 2.36
C GLY A 4 -4.68 11.24 2.46
N GLY A 5 -4.12 11.61 1.30
CA GLY A 5 -2.69 11.86 1.12
C GLY A 5 -2.11 11.00 -0.01
N THR A 6 -1.09 11.52 -0.66
CA THR A 6 -0.34 10.87 -1.73
C THR A 6 0.89 10.19 -1.15
N PHE A 7 1.07 8.91 -1.46
CA PHE A 7 2.17 8.10 -0.95
C PHE A 7 3.18 7.85 -2.07
N ILE A 8 4.45 8.14 -1.82
CA ILE A 8 5.54 7.74 -2.71
C ILE A 8 6.32 6.56 -2.14
N THR A 9 6.47 5.51 -2.94
CA THR A 9 7.32 4.36 -2.60
C THR A 9 8.68 4.53 -3.26
N ILE A 10 9.74 4.44 -2.47
CA ILE A 10 11.13 4.38 -2.95
C ILE A 10 11.71 3.00 -2.69
N GLU A 11 12.79 2.65 -3.38
CA GLU A 11 13.41 1.32 -3.27
C GLU A 11 14.01 1.03 -1.88
N GLY A 12 14.60 2.04 -1.22
CA GLY A 12 15.43 1.82 -0.02
C GLY A 12 16.74 1.07 -0.35
N PRO A 13 17.46 0.54 0.65
CA PRO A 13 17.24 0.66 2.10
C PRO A 13 17.70 2.00 2.68
N ARG A 14 18.33 2.86 1.86
CA ARG A 14 18.72 4.20 2.29
C ARG A 14 17.50 5.11 2.44
N PHE A 15 17.57 6.03 3.38
CA PHE A 15 16.68 7.18 3.39
C PHE A 15 16.94 8.08 2.18
N SER A 16 15.97 8.93 1.87
CA SER A 16 16.11 9.94 0.85
C SER A 16 17.17 10.96 1.23
N THR A 17 17.78 11.55 0.21
CA THR A 17 18.55 12.78 0.39
C THR A 17 17.59 13.96 0.51
N LYS A 18 18.06 15.07 1.09
CA LYS A 18 17.25 16.31 1.17
C LYS A 18 16.74 16.81 -0.19
N GLY A 19 17.52 16.61 -1.26
CA GLY A 19 17.11 16.95 -2.62
C GLY A 19 15.93 16.11 -3.12
N GLU A 20 15.95 14.81 -2.83
CA GLU A 20 14.84 13.89 -3.15
C GLU A 20 13.60 14.23 -2.33
N SER A 21 13.73 14.41 -1.01
CA SER A 21 12.60 14.79 -0.14
C SER A 21 11.94 16.10 -0.61
N ASN A 22 12.74 17.11 -0.97
CA ASN A 22 12.23 18.36 -1.53
C ASN A 22 11.53 18.16 -2.89
N THR A 23 12.04 17.26 -3.73
CA THR A 23 11.44 16.93 -5.03
C THR A 23 10.08 16.27 -4.83
N PHE A 24 9.98 15.27 -3.95
CA PHE A 24 8.72 14.58 -3.67
C PHE A 24 7.67 15.52 -3.07
N ARG A 25 8.08 16.45 -2.20
CA ARG A 25 7.20 17.52 -1.70
C ARG A 25 6.70 18.44 -2.82
N GLN A 26 7.58 18.80 -3.76
CA GLN A 26 7.18 19.60 -4.94
C GLN A 26 6.21 18.84 -5.86
N TRP A 27 6.31 17.51 -5.92
CA TRP A 27 5.32 16.65 -6.59
C TRP A 27 4.00 16.53 -5.82
N GLY A 28 3.91 17.13 -4.63
CA GLY A 28 2.74 17.08 -3.77
C GLY A 28 2.61 15.77 -2.99
N MET A 29 3.70 15.00 -2.82
CA MET A 29 3.68 13.77 -2.02
C MET A 29 3.54 14.10 -0.53
N SER A 30 2.62 13.40 0.13
CA SER A 30 2.30 13.59 1.55
C SER A 30 3.11 12.66 2.45
N LEU A 31 3.37 11.43 1.97
CA LEU A 31 4.02 10.36 2.72
C LEU A 31 5.07 9.67 1.84
N ILE A 32 6.09 9.12 2.48
CA ILE A 32 7.14 8.31 1.84
C ILE A 32 7.31 6.98 2.58
N GLY A 33 7.60 5.91 1.86
CA GLY A 33 7.96 4.61 2.42
C GLY A 33 8.53 3.67 1.36
N MET A 34 8.63 2.37 1.68
CA MET A 34 9.36 1.41 0.85
C MET A 34 8.58 0.12 0.52
N THR A 35 7.31 0.01 0.92
CA THR A 35 6.58 -1.28 0.88
C THR A 35 5.24 -1.27 0.14
N THR A 36 4.61 -0.11 -0.02
CA THR A 36 3.27 0.00 -0.63
C THR A 36 3.24 -0.37 -2.12
N SER A 37 4.37 -0.29 -2.80
CA SER A 37 4.59 -0.79 -4.16
C SER A 37 5.67 -1.87 -4.09
N PRO A 38 5.43 -3.11 -4.59
CA PRO A 38 4.36 -3.54 -5.50
C PRO A 38 3.00 -3.88 -4.87
N GLU A 39 2.88 -3.89 -3.54
CA GLU A 39 1.74 -4.50 -2.85
C GLU A 39 0.36 -3.98 -3.31
N ALA A 40 0.21 -2.66 -3.48
CA ALA A 40 -1.06 -2.05 -3.84
C ALA A 40 -1.56 -2.46 -5.24
N TYR A 41 -0.67 -2.54 -6.23
CA TYR A 41 -1.10 -2.94 -7.58
C TYR A 41 -1.26 -4.46 -7.70
N LEU A 42 -0.51 -5.25 -6.95
CA LEU A 42 -0.74 -6.70 -6.87
C LEU A 42 -2.07 -7.03 -6.20
N ALA A 43 -2.48 -6.27 -5.18
CA ALA A 43 -3.80 -6.42 -4.57
C ALA A 43 -4.93 -6.08 -5.57
N ALA A 44 -4.74 -5.06 -6.40
CA ALA A 44 -5.68 -4.72 -7.47
C ALA A 44 -5.73 -5.82 -8.55
N GLU A 45 -4.59 -6.39 -8.95
CA GLU A 45 -4.50 -7.57 -9.83
C GLU A 45 -5.03 -8.86 -9.19
N ALA A 46 -5.26 -8.89 -7.88
CA ALA A 46 -5.92 -9.98 -7.19
C ALA A 46 -7.40 -9.71 -6.91
N GLU A 47 -7.93 -8.58 -7.40
CA GLU A 47 -9.29 -8.09 -7.11
C GLU A 47 -9.60 -7.97 -5.60
N ILE A 48 -8.61 -7.54 -4.80
CA ILE A 48 -8.71 -7.32 -3.35
C ILE A 48 -8.83 -5.83 -3.06
N ALA A 49 -9.87 -5.42 -2.33
CA ALA A 49 -9.96 -4.06 -1.80
C ALA A 49 -8.81 -3.78 -0.82
N TYR A 50 -7.95 -2.82 -1.17
CA TYR A 50 -6.72 -2.51 -0.43
C TYR A 50 -6.73 -1.07 0.07
N ALA A 51 -6.27 -0.86 1.31
CA ALA A 51 -6.12 0.45 1.94
C ALA A 51 -4.86 0.50 2.80
N VAL A 52 -4.26 1.69 2.90
CA VAL A 52 -3.03 1.92 3.66
C VAL A 52 -3.33 2.70 4.94
N MET A 53 -3.02 2.12 6.10
CA MET A 53 -2.94 2.84 7.37
C MET A 53 -1.48 3.21 7.64
N ALA A 54 -1.06 4.38 7.17
CA ALA A 54 0.31 4.83 7.35
C ALA A 54 0.53 5.42 8.74
N HIS A 55 1.60 4.98 9.40
CA HIS A 55 2.04 5.49 10.69
C HIS A 55 3.26 6.37 10.49
N VAL A 56 3.08 7.69 10.61
CA VAL A 56 4.18 8.66 10.52
C VAL A 56 5.14 8.42 11.68
N THR A 57 6.39 8.07 11.37
CA THR A 57 7.46 7.84 12.35
C THR A 57 8.32 9.08 12.56
N ASP A 58 8.45 9.89 11.52
CA ASP A 58 9.35 11.05 11.44
C ASP A 58 8.97 11.92 10.24
N TYR A 59 9.65 13.06 10.09
CA TYR A 59 9.45 14.00 8.99
C TYR A 59 10.42 13.78 7.83
N ASP A 60 11.05 12.62 7.66
CA ASP A 60 12.14 12.43 6.68
C ASP A 60 13.26 13.49 6.88
N VAL A 61 14.20 13.62 5.94
CA VAL A 61 15.37 14.50 6.10
C VAL A 61 15.15 15.97 5.68
N TRP A 62 13.91 16.39 5.42
CA TRP A 62 13.63 17.77 4.97
C TRP A 62 13.49 18.77 6.11
N HIS A 63 13.20 18.32 7.32
CA HIS A 63 12.95 19.20 8.46
C HIS A 63 14.28 19.60 9.12
N GLU A 64 14.69 20.86 8.95
CA GLU A 64 15.98 21.37 9.44
C GLU A 64 16.06 21.55 10.97
N SER A 65 14.92 21.51 11.69
CA SER A 65 14.86 21.82 13.12
C SER A 65 14.77 20.60 14.04
N GLU A 66 14.84 19.38 13.52
CA GLU A 66 14.92 18.14 14.31
C GLU A 66 16.22 17.38 14.03
N GLU A 67 16.69 16.61 15.01
CA GLU A 67 17.88 15.77 14.82
C GLU A 67 17.69 14.79 13.64
N PRO A 68 18.77 14.43 12.91
CA PRO A 68 18.69 13.45 11.83
C PRO A 68 17.99 12.17 12.27
N VAL A 69 17.16 11.60 11.39
CA VAL A 69 16.42 10.36 11.68
C VAL A 69 17.39 9.25 12.07
N THR A 70 17.25 8.73 13.29
CA THR A 70 18.01 7.58 13.81
C THR A 70 17.12 6.34 13.85
N VAL A 71 17.73 5.16 13.70
CA VAL A 71 17.03 3.88 13.75
C VAL A 71 16.31 3.71 15.10
N GLU A 72 16.95 4.14 16.19
CA GLU A 72 16.41 4.04 17.55
C GLU A 72 15.17 4.92 17.77
N ALA A 73 15.14 6.12 17.17
CA ALA A 73 13.97 7.00 17.21
C ALA A 73 12.79 6.35 16.46
N VAL A 74 13.05 5.82 15.26
CA VAL A 74 12.05 5.11 14.46
C VAL A 74 11.49 3.90 15.22
N VAL A 75 12.35 3.05 15.80
CA VAL A 75 11.91 1.85 16.54
C VAL A 75 11.00 2.18 17.72
N ARG A 76 11.29 3.23 18.50
CA ARG A 76 10.43 3.65 19.62
C ARG A 76 9.06 4.13 19.16
N VAL A 77 9.02 4.92 18.10
CA VAL A 77 7.75 5.40 17.53
C VAL A 77 6.95 4.23 16.94
N LEU A 78 7.62 3.29 16.26
CA LEU A 78 7.00 2.07 15.74
C LEU A 78 6.32 1.25 16.84
N GLN A 79 6.98 0.97 17.96
CA GLN A 79 6.39 0.18 19.05
C GLN A 79 5.10 0.81 19.58
N ARG A 80 5.10 2.13 19.81
CA ARG A 80 3.90 2.87 20.25
C ARG A 80 2.79 2.84 19.18
N ASN A 81 3.18 2.94 17.91
CA ASN A 81 2.24 2.90 16.79
C ASN A 81 1.61 1.52 16.59
N THR A 82 2.33 0.43 16.89
CA THR A 82 1.83 -0.94 16.77
C THR A 82 0.61 -1.20 17.64
N GLU A 83 0.61 -0.78 18.91
CA GLU A 83 -0.55 -0.96 19.80
C GLU A 83 -1.78 -0.19 19.31
N LEU A 84 -1.57 0.99 18.73
CA LEU A 84 -2.65 1.76 18.13
C LEU A 84 -3.20 1.06 16.87
N ALA A 85 -2.31 0.57 15.99
CA ALA A 85 -2.67 -0.15 14.79
C ALA A 85 -3.49 -1.41 15.11
N GLN A 86 -3.05 -2.21 16.07
CA GLN A 86 -3.75 -3.44 16.49
C GLN A 86 -5.17 -3.16 17.01
N ARG A 87 -5.35 -2.10 17.80
CA ARG A 87 -6.67 -1.69 18.29
C ARG A 87 -7.55 -1.18 17.15
N ALA A 88 -6.99 -0.39 16.23
CA ALA A 88 -7.72 0.11 15.07
C ALA A 88 -8.18 -1.05 14.15
N LEU A 89 -7.32 -2.03 13.89
CA LEU A 89 -7.66 -3.23 13.12
C LEU A 89 -8.73 -4.08 13.82
N SER A 90 -8.61 -4.29 15.13
CA SER A 90 -9.63 -5.00 15.92
C SER A 90 -10.99 -4.30 15.82
N TYR A 91 -11.01 -2.98 15.94
CA TYR A 91 -12.23 -2.17 15.80
C TYR A 91 -12.80 -2.27 14.38
N LEU A 92 -11.96 -2.17 13.34
CA LEU A 92 -12.38 -2.26 11.94
C LEU A 92 -13.06 -3.60 11.65
N VAL A 93 -12.46 -4.71 12.09
CA VAL A 93 -13.00 -6.06 11.89
C VAL A 93 -14.31 -6.26 12.65
N GLN A 94 -14.42 -5.74 13.87
CA GLN A 94 -15.64 -5.84 14.69
C GLN A 94 -16.84 -5.08 14.11
N HIS A 95 -16.60 -4.09 13.24
CA HIS A 95 -17.64 -3.28 12.62
C HIS A 95 -17.72 -3.53 11.10
N MET A 96 -17.30 -4.72 10.63
CA MET A 96 -17.23 -5.02 9.20
C MET A 96 -18.58 -4.90 8.51
N GLU A 97 -19.69 -5.14 9.21
CA GLU A 97 -21.04 -4.96 8.68
C GLU A 97 -21.37 -3.51 8.26
N THR A 98 -20.60 -2.54 8.75
CA THR A 98 -20.80 -1.11 8.43
C THR A 98 -20.09 -0.66 7.16
N TRP A 99 -19.09 -1.40 6.70
CA TRP A 99 -18.24 -1.01 5.57
C TRP A 99 -18.06 -2.11 4.54
N ALA A 100 -17.97 -3.38 4.94
CA ALA A 100 -17.75 -4.49 4.04
C ALA A 100 -18.87 -4.58 3.01
N GLY A 101 -18.48 -4.77 1.76
CA GLY A 101 -19.40 -4.79 0.64
C GLY A 101 -18.67 -5.03 -0.66
N ASP A 102 -19.35 -4.73 -1.75
CA ASP A 102 -18.77 -4.81 -3.08
C ASP A 102 -18.11 -3.48 -3.45
N TYR A 103 -16.83 -3.54 -3.82
CA TYR A 103 -16.03 -2.38 -4.18
C TYR A 103 -15.55 -2.48 -5.63
N PRO A 104 -15.28 -1.34 -6.30
CA PRO A 104 -14.71 -1.37 -7.65
C PRO A 104 -13.45 -2.23 -7.79
N ALA A 105 -12.64 -2.32 -6.72
CA ALA A 105 -11.44 -3.14 -6.68
C ALA A 105 -11.72 -4.64 -6.93
N HIS A 106 -12.89 -5.14 -6.53
CA HIS A 106 -13.29 -6.54 -6.71
C HIS A 106 -13.60 -6.93 -8.16
N HIS A 107 -13.58 -5.96 -9.08
CA HIS A 107 -13.88 -6.17 -10.51
C HIS A 107 -12.80 -5.58 -11.42
N THR A 108 -11.61 -5.29 -10.86
CA THR A 108 -10.52 -4.58 -11.55
C THR A 108 -10.10 -5.26 -12.85
N LEU A 109 -10.18 -6.59 -12.93
CA LEU A 109 -9.66 -7.35 -14.07
C LEU A 109 -10.67 -7.58 -15.19
N LYS A 110 -11.96 -7.32 -14.94
CA LYS A 110 -13.05 -7.63 -15.86
C LYS A 110 -12.81 -7.19 -17.30
N ASP A 111 -12.25 -5.99 -17.48
CA ASP A 111 -12.00 -5.38 -18.79
C ASP A 111 -10.51 -5.15 -19.09
N SER A 112 -9.59 -5.67 -18.26
CA SER A 112 -8.14 -5.44 -18.41
C SER A 112 -7.37 -6.65 -18.97
N LEU A 113 -8.00 -7.81 -19.05
CA LEU A 113 -7.40 -9.02 -19.64
C LEU A 113 -7.44 -8.95 -21.18
N ILE A 114 -6.27 -8.71 -21.78
CA ILE A 114 -6.11 -8.61 -23.24
C ILE A 114 -5.89 -10.00 -23.89
N THR A 115 -5.34 -10.95 -23.13
CA THR A 115 -4.96 -12.25 -23.67
C THR A 115 -6.19 -13.07 -24.04
N GLU A 116 -6.25 -13.51 -25.31
CA GLU A 116 -7.33 -14.38 -25.79
C GLU A 116 -7.39 -15.69 -24.98
N PRO A 117 -8.53 -16.03 -24.35
CA PRO A 117 -8.63 -17.20 -23.46
C PRO A 117 -8.23 -18.54 -24.10
N GLY A 118 -8.42 -18.69 -25.41
CA GLY A 118 -8.02 -19.89 -26.16
C GLY A 118 -6.51 -20.04 -26.35
N LYS A 119 -5.73 -18.97 -26.18
CA LYS A 119 -4.26 -18.95 -26.34
C LYS A 119 -3.49 -19.11 -25.03
N ILE A 120 -4.18 -19.02 -23.88
CA ILE A 120 -3.55 -19.18 -22.58
C ILE A 120 -3.22 -20.67 -22.37
N PRO A 121 -1.94 -21.02 -22.14
CA PRO A 121 -1.55 -22.41 -21.90
C PRO A 121 -2.29 -23.01 -20.69
N PRO A 122 -2.67 -24.30 -20.71
CA PRO A 122 -3.37 -24.93 -19.60
C PRO A 122 -2.65 -24.80 -18.25
N GLN A 123 -1.32 -24.82 -18.25
CA GLN A 123 -0.51 -24.62 -17.04
C GLN A 123 -0.73 -23.22 -16.43
N VAL A 124 -0.71 -22.17 -17.24
CA VAL A 124 -0.91 -20.79 -16.79
C VAL A 124 -2.35 -20.58 -16.30
N LYS A 125 -3.34 -21.20 -16.96
CA LYS A 125 -4.73 -21.18 -16.48
C LYS A 125 -4.85 -21.78 -15.08
N ALA A 126 -4.17 -22.90 -14.83
CA ALA A 126 -4.18 -23.55 -13.53
C ALA A 126 -3.46 -22.72 -12.45
N GLU A 127 -2.33 -22.10 -12.80
CA GLU A 127 -1.55 -21.26 -11.90
C GLU A 127 -2.31 -19.99 -11.49
N LEU A 128 -2.96 -19.33 -12.45
CA LEU A 128 -3.69 -18.08 -12.23
C LEU A 128 -5.16 -18.27 -11.85
N ALA A 129 -5.64 -19.52 -11.75
CA ALA A 129 -7.02 -19.84 -11.39
C ALA A 129 -7.50 -19.15 -10.09
N PRO A 130 -6.68 -19.01 -9.02
CA PRO A 130 -7.11 -18.31 -7.81
C PRO A 130 -7.43 -16.83 -8.00
N LEU A 131 -6.90 -16.19 -9.06
CA LEU A 131 -7.03 -14.75 -9.30
C LEU A 131 -8.02 -14.44 -10.42
N VAL A 132 -7.96 -15.19 -11.53
CA VAL A 132 -8.71 -14.90 -12.76
C VAL A 132 -9.54 -16.09 -13.26
N GLY A 133 -9.67 -17.15 -12.47
CA GLY A 133 -10.35 -18.38 -12.89
C GLY A 133 -11.75 -18.12 -13.43
N HIS A 134 -12.51 -17.21 -12.82
CA HIS A 134 -13.87 -16.80 -13.24
C HIS A 134 -13.93 -16.05 -14.57
N TYR A 135 -12.82 -15.52 -15.07
CA TYR A 135 -12.73 -14.88 -16.38
C TYR A 135 -12.22 -15.81 -17.49
N LEU A 136 -11.63 -16.95 -17.13
CA LEU A 136 -10.95 -17.86 -18.07
C LEU A 136 -11.74 -19.14 -18.39
N THR A 137 -12.96 -19.28 -17.87
CA THR A 137 -13.90 -20.39 -18.16
C THR A 137 -14.50 -20.31 -19.55
#